data_AF-A0A939Z3E7-F1
#
_entry.id   AF-A0A939Z3E7-F1
#
_cell.length_a   1.000
_cell.length_b   1.000
_cell.length_c   1.000
_cell.angle_alpha   90.00
_cell.angle_beta   90.00
_cell.angle_gamma   90.00
#
_symmetry.space_group_name_H-M   'P 1'
#
loop_
_entity.id
_entity.type
_entity.pdbx_description
1 polymer ?
#
loop_
_entity_poly.entity_id
_entity_poly.type
_entity_poly.pdbx_seq_one_letter_code
_entity_poly.pdbx_strand_id
1 'polypeptide(L)' 'IGHFDKMTMPHGEEAMRAEFERLLPVMRQGGFAPSVDHQTPPGVSLENYYIYLRLFREYAEKAAR' A
#
# COMPACT_ATOMS: atom_id res chain seq x y z
N ILE A 1 8.98 -4.46 7.16
CA ILE A 1 8.29 -3.16 7.00
C ILE A 1 8.84 -2.51 5.74
N GLY A 2 8.03 -1.89 4.88
CA GLY A 2 8.48 -1.28 3.61
C GLY A 2 8.02 -2.04 2.36
N HIS A 3 8.70 -1.85 1.22
CA HIS A 3 8.50 -2.56 -0.06
C HIS A 3 7.17 -2.31 -0.80
N PHE A 4 6.34 -1.37 -0.34
CA PHE A 4 5.25 -0.85 -1.16
C PHE A 4 5.81 0.10 -2.21
N ASP A 5 5.54 -0.15 -3.49
CA ASP A 5 5.90 0.79 -4.55
C ASP A 5 5.08 2.08 -4.44
N LYS A 6 5.65 3.05 -3.72
CA LYS A 6 5.09 4.38 -3.51
C LYS A 6 4.95 5.20 -4.79
N MET A 7 5.59 4.79 -5.89
CA MET A 7 5.42 5.44 -7.20
C MET A 7 4.04 5.17 -7.79
N THR A 8 3.28 4.21 -7.27
CA THR A 8 1.88 3.99 -7.64
C THR A 8 0.93 5.06 -7.08
N MET A 9 1.31 5.74 -5.98
CA MET A 9 0.41 6.64 -5.26
C MET A 9 -0.07 7.86 -6.08
N PRO A 10 0.76 8.52 -6.92
CA PRO A 10 0.28 9.60 -7.78
C PRO A 10 -0.70 9.12 -8.88
N HIS A 11 -0.76 7.81 -9.14
CA HIS A 11 -1.59 7.23 -10.21
C HIS A 11 -2.98 6.77 -9.73
N GLY A 12 -3.34 7.06 -8.48
CA GLY A 12 -4.68 6.84 -7.94
C GLY A 12 -4.92 5.43 -7.39
N GLU A 13 -6.18 5.17 -7.03
CA GLU A 13 -6.59 3.98 -6.27
C GLU A 13 -6.27 2.66 -6.97
N GLU A 14 -6.58 2.55 -8.27
CA GLU A 14 -6.39 1.30 -9.02
C GLU A 14 -4.91 0.88 -9.07
N ALA A 15 -4.00 1.84 -9.27
CA ALA A 15 -2.57 1.57 -9.27
C ALA A 15 -2.08 1.09 -7.89
N MET A 16 -2.55 1.73 -6.81
CA MET A 16 -2.20 1.31 -5.45
C MET A 16 -2.81 -0.06 -5.08
N ARG A 17 -4.04 -0.35 -5.52
CA ARG A 17 -4.68 -1.66 -5.33
C ARG A 17 -3.87 -2.76 -6.00
N ALA A 18 -3.46 -2.56 -7.25
CA ALA A 18 -2.64 -3.52 -7.96
C ALA A 18 -1.34 -3.85 -7.20
N GLU A 19 -0.71 -2.85 -6.59
CA GLU A 19 0.48 -3.05 -5.76
C GLU A 19 0.18 -3.81 -4.46
N PHE A 20 -0.91 -3.48 -3.77
CA PHE A 20 -1.33 -4.24 -2.59
C PHE A 20 -1.68 -5.70 -2.94
N GLU A 21 -2.37 -5.97 -4.05
CA GLU A 21 -2.65 -7.33 -4.51
C GLU A 21 -1.37 -8.10 -4.84
N ARG A 22 -0.37 -7.45 -5.44
CA ARG A 22 0.95 -8.04 -5.70
C ARG A 22 1.65 -8.46 -4.40
N LEU A 23 1.51 -7.67 -3.34
CA LEU A 23 2.14 -7.90 -2.04
C LEU A 23 1.35 -8.87 -1.14
N LEU A 24 0.03 -8.98 -1.33
CA LEU A 24 -0.87 -9.77 -0.49
C LEU A 24 -0.41 -11.23 -0.25
N PRO A 25 0.13 -11.98 -1.24
CA PRO A 25 0.63 -13.33 -0.99
C PRO A 25 1.74 -13.39 0.06
N VAL A 26 2.63 -12.40 0.10
CA VAL A 26 3.72 -12.32 1.09
C VAL A 26 3.19 -11.79 2.42
N MET A 27 2.24 -10.84 2.41
CA MET A 27 1.58 -10.36 3.63
C MET A 27 0.95 -11.51 4.43
N ARG A 28 0.29 -12.45 3.73
CA ARG A 28 -0.35 -13.63 4.34
C ARG A 28 0.60 -14.60 5.03
N GLN A 29 1.89 -14.57 4.69
CA GLN A 29 2.89 -15.42 5.35
C GLN A 29 3.23 -14.93 6.76
N GLY A 30 2.83 -13.71 7.12
CA GLY A 30 3.16 -13.08 8.40
C GLY A 30 4.57 -12.50 8.43
N GLY A 31 4.87 -11.70 9.46
CA GLY A 31 6.18 -11.03 9.61
C GLY A 31 6.47 -9.90 8.61
N PHE A 32 5.55 -9.62 7.68
CA PHE A 32 5.67 -8.58 6.67
C PHE A 32 4.51 -7.59 6.73
N ALA A 33 4.84 -6.32 6.89
CA ALA A 33 3.90 -5.19 6.77
C ALA A 33 4.36 -4.29 5.62
N PRO A 34 3.59 -4.20 4.52
CA PRO A 34 3.95 -3.37 3.38
C PRO A 34 3.70 -1.91 3.72
N SER A 35 4.70 -1.06 3.54
CA SER A 35 4.54 0.37 3.77
C SER A 35 5.40 1.19 2.82
N VAL A 36 5.10 2.49 2.72
CA VAL A 36 6.10 3.46 2.29
C VAL A 36 7.31 3.31 3.23
N ASP A 37 8.47 3.01 2.64
CA ASP A 37 9.69 2.66 3.37
C ASP A 37 10.35 3.87 4.03
N HIS A 38 10.32 5.02 3.36
CA HIS A 38 10.89 6.29 3.80
C HIS A 38 9.81 7.40 3.76
N GLN A 39 9.95 8.34 2.82
CA GLN A 39 9.03 9.45 2.62
C GLN A 39 8.01 9.15 1.53
N THR A 40 6.79 9.63 1.74
CA THR A 40 5.78 9.78 0.69
C THR A 40 6.33 10.73 -0.38
N PRO A 41 6.29 10.38 -1.68
CA PRO A 41 6.77 11.24 -2.73
C PRO A 41 6.05 12.60 -2.76
N PRO A 42 6.74 13.71 -3.11
CA PRO A 42 6.14 15.05 -3.11
C PRO A 42 5.00 15.22 -4.14
N GLY A 43 4.94 14.36 -5.15
CA GLY A 43 3.86 14.35 -6.15
C GLY A 43 2.57 13.66 -5.71
N VAL A 44 2.50 13.14 -4.48
CA VAL A 44 1.29 12.49 -3.97
C VAL A 44 0.35 13.54 -3.38
N SER A 45 -0.87 13.63 -3.92
CA SER A 45 -1.91 14.48 -3.35
C SER A 45 -2.34 13.96 -1.96
N LEU A 46 -2.85 14.86 -1.12
CA LEU A 46 -3.41 14.46 0.19
C LEU A 46 -4.56 13.45 0.04
N GLU A 47 -5.37 13.57 -1.01
CA GLU A 47 -6.42 12.62 -1.35
C GLU A 47 -5.86 11.22 -1.64
N ASN A 48 -4.83 11.11 -2.48
CA ASN A 48 -4.18 9.83 -2.76
C ASN A 48 -3.52 9.24 -1.52
N TYR A 49 -3.00 10.07 -0.62
CA TYR A 49 -2.49 9.61 0.66
C TYR A 49 -3.60 9.01 1.55
N TYR A 50 -4.79 9.62 1.59
CA TYR A 50 -5.93 9.04 2.31
C TYR A 50 -6.43 7.73 1.68
N ILE A 51 -6.41 7.64 0.35
CA ILE A 51 -6.71 6.38 -0.35
C ILE A 51 -5.71 5.31 0.08
N TYR A 52 -4.40 5.60 0.08
CA TYR A 52 -3.38 4.67 0.56
C TYR A 52 -3.67 4.17 1.99
N LEU A 53 -4.05 5.04 2.92
CA LEU A 53 -4.37 4.63 4.30
C LEU A 53 -5.60 3.72 4.37
N ARG A 54 -6.64 4.00 3.58
CA ARG A 54 -7.84 3.15 3.48
C ARG A 54 -7.48 1.78 2.92
N LEU A 55 -6.70 1.73 1.83
CA LEU A 55 -6.24 0.48 1.24
C LEU A 55 -5.34 -0.30 2.20
N PHE A 56 -4.39 0.36 2.87
CA PHE A 56 -3.53 -0.29 3.85
C PHE A 56 -4.35 -1.03 4.91
N ARG A 57 -5.40 -0.40 5.45
CA ARG A 57 -6.33 -1.05 6.40
C ARG A 57 -7.05 -2.24 5.76
N GLU A 58 -7.63 -2.05 4.57
CA GLU A 58 -8.34 -3.10 3.83
C GLU A 58 -7.46 -4.35 3.61
N TYR A 59 -6.21 -4.15 3.18
CA TYR A 59 -5.29 -5.24 2.88
C TYR A 59 -4.65 -5.86 4.13
N ALA A 60 -4.46 -5.09 5.21
CA ALA A 60 -4.08 -5.65 6.50
C ALA A 60 -5.16 -6.62 7.02
N GLU A 61 -6.44 -6.26 6.90
CA GLU A 61 -7.55 -7.16 7.24
C GLU A 61 -7.62 -8.37 6.32
N LYS A 62 -7.43 -8.20 5.00
CA LYS A 62 -7.40 -9.32 4.03
C LYS A 62 -6.24 -10.29 4.28
N ALA A 63 -5.09 -9.81 4.73
CA ALA A 63 -3.91 -10.63 4.99
C ALA A 63 -4.00 -11.44 6.28
N ALA A 64 -4.81 -10.97 7.25
CA ALA A 64 -5.04 -11.65 8.53
C ALA A 64 -6.18 -12.69 8.48
N ARG A 65 -6.88 -12.82 7.35
CA ARG A 65 -7.93 -13.82 7.12
C ARG A 65 -7.39 -15.13 6.56
#